data_AF-A0A4D6HSL6-F1
#
_entry.id   AF-A0A4D6HSL6-F1
#
_cell.length_a   1.000
_cell.length_b   1.000
_cell.length_c   1.000
_cell.angle_alpha   90.00
_cell.angle_beta   90.00
_cell.angle_gamma   90.00
#
_symmetry.space_group_name_H-M   'P 1'
#
loop_
_entity.id
_entity.type
_entity.pdbx_description
1 polymer ?
#
loop_
_entity_poly.entity_id
_entity_poly.type
_entity_poly.pdbx_seq_one_letter_code
_entity_poly.pdbx_strand_id
1 'polypeptide(L)'
;MVLGDVLDTVLVGLALLGSDLFASVTFDPEPAHIVGTGGAIGAVVRHLIYRQFSSERFPWPTLAVNVVGSFGFGAAIFAGADETTIQLVAIGICGAFTTFSSFSVETVQLYERGDRLLAVANAAGNLVLSLAAIGIAWWLVTAWPV
;
A
#
# COMPACT_ATOMS: atom_id res chain seq x y z
N MET A 1 18.81 -50.23 6.19
CA MET A 1 18.20 -50.15 4.84
C MET A 1 17.07 -49.12 4.81
N VAL A 2 16.11 -49.15 5.74
CA VAL A 2 14.91 -48.28 5.70
C VAL A 2 15.15 -46.77 5.94
N LEU A 3 16.09 -46.37 6.79
CA LEU A 3 16.30 -44.95 7.12
C LEU A 3 16.96 -44.14 5.98
N GLY A 4 17.80 -44.79 5.17
CA GLY A 4 18.45 -44.18 4.01
C GLY A 4 17.45 -43.88 2.89
N ASP A 5 16.58 -44.84 2.58
CA ASP A 5 15.55 -44.68 1.55
C ASP A 5 14.55 -43.56 1.88
N VAL A 6 14.20 -43.37 3.15
CA VAL A 6 13.32 -42.28 3.60
C VAL A 6 14.02 -40.93 3.46
N LEU A 7 15.30 -40.84 3.83
CA LEU A 7 16.10 -39.62 3.66
C LEU A 7 16.27 -39.25 2.19
N ASP A 8 16.54 -40.23 1.33
CA ASP A 8 16.66 -40.03 -0.11
C ASP A 8 15.33 -39.62 -0.74
N THR A 9 14.21 -40.19 -0.30
CA THR A 9 12.87 -39.80 -0.77
C THR A 9 12.50 -38.37 -0.35
N VAL A 10 12.88 -37.97 0.88
CA VAL A 10 12.65 -36.59 1.37
C VAL A 10 13.56 -35.59 0.66
N LEU A 11 14.82 -35.94 0.41
CA LEU A 11 15.78 -35.09 -0.30
C LEU A 11 15.40 -34.94 -1.79
N VAL A 12 14.95 -36.01 -2.44
CA VAL A 12 14.42 -35.97 -3.81
C VAL A 12 13.11 -35.19 -3.85
N GLY A 13 12.22 -35.35 -2.87
CA GLY A 13 10.99 -34.54 -2.74
C GLY A 13 11.26 -33.04 -2.57
N LEU A 14 12.27 -32.67 -1.77
CA LEU A 14 12.73 -31.29 -1.60
C LEU A 14 13.42 -30.74 -2.86
N ALA A 15 14.19 -31.58 -3.58
CA ALA A 15 14.82 -31.20 -4.84
C ALA A 15 13.79 -30.97 -5.96
N LEU A 16 12.71 -31.77 -5.99
CA LEU A 16 11.59 -31.62 -6.93
C LEU A 16 10.67 -30.44 -6.56
N LEU A 17 10.53 -30.11 -5.27
CA LEU A 17 9.83 -28.90 -4.82
C LEU A 17 10.67 -27.62 -5.00
N GLY A 18 11.99 -27.72 -5.15
CA GLY A 18 12.92 -26.59 -5.14
C GLY A 18 13.19 -25.92 -6.50
N SER A 19 12.92 -26.57 -7.63
CA SER A 19 13.10 -25.96 -8.95
C SER A 19 11.82 -25.33 -9.48
N ASP A 20 10.69 -26.04 -9.39
CA ASP A 20 9.45 -25.65 -10.06
C ASP A 20 8.65 -24.63 -9.24
N LEU A 21 8.76 -24.66 -7.91
CA LEU A 21 8.17 -23.67 -7.01
C LEU A 21 8.91 -22.32 -7.07
N PHE A 22 10.23 -22.32 -7.28
CA PHE A 22 11.01 -21.09 -7.45
C PHE A 22 11.00 -20.60 -8.90
N ALA A 23 10.89 -21.48 -9.89
CA ALA A 23 10.67 -21.11 -11.30
C ALA A 23 9.26 -20.55 -11.55
N SER A 24 8.25 -20.92 -10.77
CA SER A 24 6.92 -20.27 -10.77
C SER A 24 6.88 -18.96 -9.98
N VAL A 25 7.91 -18.67 -9.18
CA VAL A 25 8.23 -17.34 -8.63
C VAL A 25 9.25 -16.66 -9.56
N THR A 26 9.05 -16.78 -10.87
CA THR A 26 9.76 -15.94 -11.83
C THR A 26 9.15 -14.56 -11.75
N PHE A 27 9.90 -13.63 -11.16
CA PHE A 27 9.54 -12.21 -11.15
C PHE A 27 9.67 -11.71 -12.58
N ASP A 28 8.55 -11.56 -13.28
CA ASP A 28 8.55 -10.86 -14.56
C ASP A 28 8.92 -9.40 -14.28
N PRO A 29 10.11 -8.92 -14.71
CA PRO A 29 10.53 -7.55 -14.43
C PRO A 29 9.74 -6.53 -15.25
N GLU A 30 8.93 -6.97 -16.21
CA GLU A 30 8.25 -6.09 -17.16
C GLU A 30 7.37 -5.04 -16.47
N PRO A 31 6.50 -5.33 -15.49
CA PRO A 31 5.73 -4.27 -14.81
C PRO A 31 6.55 -3.52 -13.73
N ALA A 32 7.70 -4.06 -13.31
CA ALA A 32 8.42 -3.57 -12.13
C ALA A 32 8.95 -2.15 -12.31
N HIS A 33 9.38 -1.78 -13.51
CA HIS A 33 9.85 -0.41 -13.79
C HIS A 33 8.70 0.61 -13.76
N ILE A 34 7.49 0.21 -14.17
CA ILE A 34 6.29 1.05 -14.18
C ILE A 34 5.85 1.31 -12.73
N VAL A 35 5.66 0.22 -11.96
CA VAL A 35 5.32 0.29 -10.54
C VAL A 35 6.39 1.05 -9.76
N GLY A 36 7.68 0.75 -10.00
CA GLY A 36 8.80 1.39 -9.33
C GLY A 36 8.89 2.90 -9.62
N THR A 37 8.66 3.31 -10.87
CA THR A 37 8.61 4.74 -11.24
C THR A 37 7.47 5.44 -10.52
N GLY A 38 6.26 4.85 -10.53
CA GLY A 38 5.13 5.38 -9.79
C GLY A 38 5.40 5.47 -8.29
N GLY A 39 5.99 4.42 -7.72
CA GLY A 39 6.38 4.36 -6.32
C GLY A 39 7.37 5.45 -5.91
N ALA A 40 8.39 5.70 -6.74
CA ALA A 40 9.34 6.78 -6.51
C ALA A 40 8.65 8.16 -6.51
N ILE A 41 7.76 8.42 -7.47
CA ILE A 41 6.97 9.65 -7.53
C ILE A 41 6.10 9.79 -6.26
N GLY A 42 5.33 8.76 -5.90
CA GLY A 42 4.45 8.77 -4.73
C GLY A 42 5.21 9.03 -3.42
N ALA A 43 6.34 8.35 -3.22
CA ALA A 43 7.17 8.53 -2.04
C ALA A 43 7.78 9.94 -1.96
N VAL A 44 8.29 10.47 -3.08
CA VAL A 44 8.86 11.83 -3.13
C VAL A 44 7.80 12.88 -2.85
N VAL A 45 6.61 12.78 -3.46
CA VAL A 45 5.54 13.75 -3.22
C VAL A 45 5.07 13.69 -1.76
N ARG A 46 4.88 12.50 -1.18
CA ARG A 46 4.57 12.38 0.25
C ARG A 46 5.65 13.02 1.12
N HIS A 47 6.92 12.77 0.82
CA HIS A 47 8.04 13.37 1.54
C HIS A 47 8.01 14.91 1.46
N LEU A 48 7.75 15.49 0.28
CA LEU A 48 7.63 16.94 0.11
C LEU A 48 6.47 17.54 0.90
N ILE A 49 5.30 16.86 0.93
CA ILE A 49 4.16 17.27 1.77
C ILE A 49 4.57 17.32 3.24
N TYR A 50 5.30 16.32 3.73
CA TYR A 50 5.75 16.27 5.13
C TYR A 50 6.76 17.39 5.44
N ARG A 51 7.55 17.83 4.46
CA ARG A 51 8.46 18.96 4.61
C ARG A 51 7.74 20.31 4.62
N GLN A 52 6.69 20.45 3.82
CA GLN A 52 5.96 21.71 3.68
C GLN A 52 4.92 21.91 4.79
N PHE A 53 4.32 20.82 5.27
CA PHE A 53 3.32 20.81 6.32
C PHE A 53 3.89 20.05 7.52
N SER A 54 4.30 20.78 8.56
CA SER A 54 4.60 20.19 9.86
C SER A 54 3.44 20.46 10.81
N SER A 55 3.15 19.49 11.69
CA SER A 55 2.18 19.68 12.76
C SER A 55 2.64 18.90 13.98
N GLU A 56 2.90 19.63 15.07
CA GLU A 56 3.41 19.06 16.31
C GLU A 56 2.30 18.34 17.10
N ARG A 57 1.05 18.79 16.96
CA ARG A 57 -0.06 18.32 17.79
C ARG A 57 -0.80 17.13 17.20
N PHE A 58 -1.01 17.10 15.88
CA PHE A 58 -1.74 16.03 15.20
C PHE A 58 -1.15 15.75 13.82
N PRO A 59 -1.00 14.50 13.37
CA PRO A 59 -0.35 14.16 12.10
C PRO A 59 -1.25 14.42 10.88
N TRP A 60 -1.61 15.70 10.67
CA TRP A 60 -2.37 16.14 9.50
C TRP A 60 -1.76 15.75 8.16
N PRO A 61 -0.42 15.81 7.95
CA PRO A 61 0.19 15.40 6.69
C PRO A 61 -0.11 13.94 6.35
N THR A 62 0.03 13.04 7.33
CA THR A 62 -0.25 11.61 7.15
C THR A 62 -1.71 11.36 6.81
N LEU A 63 -2.63 11.99 7.54
CA LEU A 63 -4.06 11.88 7.24
C LEU A 63 -4.38 12.37 5.83
N ALA A 64 -3.82 13.51 5.43
CA ALA A 64 -4.07 14.09 4.11
C ALA A 64 -3.55 13.18 2.98
N VAL A 65 -2.32 12.67 3.08
CA VAL A 65 -1.77 11.78 2.03
C VAL A 65 -2.54 10.46 1.95
N ASN A 66 -2.97 9.90 3.08
CA ASN A 66 -3.78 8.68 3.10
C ASN A 66 -5.14 8.90 2.44
N VAL A 67 -5.87 9.96 2.82
CA VAL A 67 -7.20 10.25 2.27
C VAL A 67 -7.13 10.56 0.77
N VAL A 68 -6.21 11.44 0.34
CA VAL A 68 -6.07 11.81 -1.07
C VAL A 68 -5.57 10.64 -1.91
N GLY A 69 -4.61 9.87 -1.41
CA GLY A 69 -4.11 8.69 -2.10
C GLY A 69 -5.14 7.57 -2.20
N SER A 70 -5.93 7.34 -1.16
CA SER A 70 -7.05 6.38 -1.20
C SER A 70 -8.13 6.80 -2.20
N PHE A 71 -8.46 8.09 -2.31
CA PHE A 71 -9.34 8.59 -3.37
C PHE A 71 -8.78 8.27 -4.76
N GLY A 72 -7.51 8.65 -5.02
CA GLY A 72 -6.86 8.43 -6.31
C GLY A 72 -6.75 6.95 -6.69
N PHE A 73 -6.42 6.09 -5.72
CA PHE A 73 -6.40 4.64 -5.90
C PHE A 73 -7.78 4.13 -6.28
N GLY A 74 -8.82 4.48 -5.51
CA GLY A 74 -10.20 4.08 -5.79
C GLY A 74 -10.66 4.54 -7.17
N ALA A 75 -10.38 5.79 -7.54
CA ALA A 75 -10.76 6.36 -8.82
C ALA A 75 -10.14 5.58 -10.00
N ALA A 76 -8.85 5.25 -9.92
CA ALA A 76 -8.17 4.47 -10.95
C ALA A 76 -8.78 3.06 -11.11
N ILE A 77 -9.07 2.38 -10.00
CA ILE A 77 -9.67 1.04 -10.02
C ILE A 77 -11.10 1.08 -10.56
N PHE A 78 -11.96 1.95 -10.03
CA PHE A 78 -13.38 1.95 -10.41
C PHE A 78 -13.63 2.50 -11.80
N ALA A 79 -12.75 3.37 -12.32
CA ALA A 79 -12.84 3.87 -13.69
C ALA A 79 -12.49 2.82 -14.74
N GLY A 80 -12.05 1.61 -14.34
CA GLY A 80 -11.64 0.56 -15.27
C GLY A 80 -10.40 0.95 -16.05
N ALA A 81 -9.44 1.62 -15.39
CA ALA A 81 -8.18 1.98 -16.02
C ALA A 81 -7.45 0.74 -16.57
N ASP A 82 -6.67 0.93 -17.63
CA ASP A 82 -5.87 -0.14 -18.20
C ASP A 82 -4.77 -0.60 -17.22
N GLU A 83 -4.24 -1.79 -17.47
CA GLU A 83 -3.24 -2.43 -16.61
C GLU A 83 -2.02 -1.55 -16.34
N THR A 84 -1.49 -0.86 -17.37
CA THR A 84 -0.34 0.03 -17.21
C THR A 84 -0.66 1.21 -16.31
N THR A 85 -1.84 1.81 -16.47
CA THR A 85 -2.31 2.89 -15.60
C THR A 85 -2.51 2.41 -14.16
N ILE A 86 -3.08 1.22 -13.94
CA ILE A 86 -3.23 0.65 -12.58
C ILE A 86 -1.86 0.44 -11.93
N GLN A 87 -0.90 -0.13 -12.65
CA GLN A 87 0.46 -0.36 -12.16
C GLN A 87 1.16 0.94 -11.79
N LEU A 88 1.11 1.96 -12.67
CA LEU A 88 1.77 3.24 -12.43
C LEU A 88 1.08 4.05 -11.33
N VAL A 89 -0.24 4.24 -11.44
CA VAL A 89 -0.99 5.22 -10.64
C VAL A 89 -1.52 4.62 -9.35
N ALA A 90 -2.22 3.49 -9.41
CA ALA A 90 -2.81 2.90 -8.22
C ALA A 90 -1.73 2.20 -7.37
N ILE A 91 -1.07 1.20 -7.94
CA ILE A 91 -0.09 0.38 -7.21
C ILE A 91 1.18 1.20 -6.92
N GLY A 92 1.71 1.91 -7.92
CA GLY A 92 2.91 2.75 -7.78
C GLY A 92 2.66 4.03 -6.98
N ILE A 93 2.10 5.06 -7.62
CA ILE A 93 1.98 6.41 -7.04
C ILE A 93 1.15 6.37 -5.76
N CYS A 94 -0.11 5.94 -5.83
CA CYS A 94 -1.01 5.96 -4.67
C CYS A 94 -0.52 4.99 -3.57
N GLY A 95 -0.01 3.83 -3.95
CA GLY A 95 0.57 2.86 -3.02
C GLY A 95 1.74 3.43 -2.19
N ALA A 96 2.67 4.15 -2.80
CA ALA A 96 3.81 4.75 -2.09
C ALA A 96 3.52 6.15 -1.49
N PHE A 97 2.53 6.85 -2.05
CA PHE A 97 2.04 8.13 -1.55
C PHE A 97 1.25 7.98 -0.25
N THR A 98 0.46 6.90 -0.11
CA THR A 98 -0.16 6.55 1.17
C THR A 98 0.85 5.85 2.09
N THR A 99 0.57 5.80 3.39
CA THR A 99 1.41 5.12 4.36
C THR A 99 0.63 4.66 5.60
N PHE A 100 0.60 3.35 5.79
CA PHE A 100 0.09 2.74 7.03
C PHE A 100 1.13 2.77 8.16
N SER A 101 2.43 2.66 7.82
CA SER A 101 3.52 2.59 8.80
C SER A 101 3.72 3.92 9.55
N SER A 102 3.76 5.05 8.85
CA SER A 102 3.85 6.37 9.50
C SER A 102 2.63 6.63 10.38
N PHE A 103 1.42 6.36 9.85
CA PHE A 103 0.16 6.44 10.60
C PHE A 103 0.21 5.63 11.92
N SER A 104 0.72 4.40 11.85
CA SER A 104 0.79 3.50 13.01
C SER A 104 1.77 4.01 14.07
N VAL A 105 2.96 4.43 13.66
CA VAL A 105 3.97 5.00 14.57
C VAL A 105 3.44 6.26 15.23
N GLU A 106 2.83 7.18 14.47
CA GLU A 106 2.27 8.43 15.00
C GLU A 106 1.13 8.18 15.98
N THR A 107 0.30 7.16 15.73
CA THR A 107 -0.76 6.74 16.66
C THR A 107 -0.20 6.25 17.99
N VAL A 108 0.85 5.44 17.95
CA VAL A 108 1.53 4.98 19.17
C VAL A 108 2.21 6.14 19.89
N GLN A 109 2.89 7.04 19.18
CA GLN A 109 3.52 8.23 19.76
C GLN A 109 2.51 9.17 20.44
N LEU A 110 1.33 9.36 19.84
CA LEU A 110 0.21 10.10 20.44
C LEU A 110 -0.24 9.44 21.75
N TYR A 111 -0.32 8.11 21.77
CA TYR A 111 -0.70 7.37 22.96
C TYR A 111 0.36 7.46 24.07
N GLU A 112 1.63 7.27 23.74
CA GLU A 112 2.77 7.28 24.68
C GLU A 112 2.94 8.65 25.36
N ARG A 113 2.71 9.76 24.65
CA ARG A 113 2.81 11.11 25.21
C ARG A 113 1.57 11.55 26.01
N GLY A 114 0.57 10.68 26.17
CA GLY A 114 -0.64 10.93 26.96
C GLY A 114 -1.84 11.48 26.17
N ASP A 115 -1.69 11.78 24.89
CA ASP A 115 -2.74 12.32 24.02
C ASP A 115 -3.69 11.22 23.50
N ARG A 116 -4.28 10.42 24.40
CA ARG A 116 -5.07 9.23 24.04
C ARG A 116 -6.25 9.53 23.11
N LEU A 117 -6.94 10.65 23.30
CA LEU A 117 -8.03 11.05 22.43
C LEU A 117 -7.55 11.32 21.00
N LEU A 118 -6.39 11.97 20.85
CA LEU A 118 -5.81 12.24 19.53
C LEU A 118 -5.27 10.96 18.89
N ALA A 119 -4.75 10.00 19.67
CA ALA A 119 -4.38 8.67 19.15
C ALA A 119 -5.59 7.95 18.55
N VAL A 120 -6.71 7.90 19.28
CA VAL A 120 -7.96 7.31 18.77
C VAL A 120 -8.48 8.08 17.56
N ALA A 121 -8.45 9.42 17.60
CA ALA A 121 -8.86 10.25 16.47
C ALA A 121 -7.99 10.02 15.23
N ASN A 122 -6.68 9.82 15.39
CA ASN A 122 -5.79 9.51 14.28
C ASN A 122 -6.11 8.13 13.66
N ALA A 123 -6.31 7.12 14.51
CA ALA A 123 -6.68 5.77 14.08
C ALA A 123 -8.03 5.72 13.36
N ALA A 124 -9.08 6.23 14.01
CA ALA A 124 -10.41 6.26 13.45
C ALA A 124 -10.48 7.19 12.24
N GLY A 125 -9.83 8.36 12.29
CA GLY A 125 -9.81 9.33 11.21
C GLY A 125 -9.18 8.77 9.93
N ASN A 126 -7.99 8.15 10.03
CA ASN A 126 -7.37 7.52 8.86
C ASN A 126 -8.24 6.42 8.27
N LEU A 127 -8.81 5.55 9.10
CA LEU A 127 -9.67 4.47 8.62
C LEU A 127 -10.95 5.00 7.96
N VAL A 128 -11.72 5.82 8.67
CA VAL A 128 -13.03 6.29 8.22
C VAL A 128 -12.91 7.20 7.01
N LEU A 129 -11.97 8.16 7.03
CA LEU A 129 -11.84 9.11 5.93
C LEU A 129 -11.24 8.48 4.67
N SER A 130 -10.32 7.51 4.80
CA SER A 130 -9.79 6.79 3.63
C SER A 130 -10.85 5.88 3.01
N LEU A 131 -11.67 5.20 3.82
CA LEU A 131 -12.83 4.44 3.33
C LEU A 131 -13.86 5.35 2.65
N ALA A 132 -14.17 6.50 3.26
CA ALA A 132 -15.06 7.49 2.67
C ALA A 132 -14.50 8.01 1.33
N ALA A 133 -13.20 8.28 1.25
CA ALA A 133 -12.54 8.71 0.02
C ALA A 133 -12.67 7.69 -1.11
N ILE A 134 -12.45 6.40 -0.83
CA ILE A 134 -12.69 5.31 -1.80
C ILE A 134 -14.17 5.26 -2.19
N GLY A 135 -15.08 5.37 -1.23
CA GLY A 135 -16.53 5.39 -1.50
C GLY A 135 -16.97 6.57 -2.37
N ILE A 136 -16.38 7.75 -2.16
CA ILE A 136 -16.62 8.93 -3.00
C ILE A 136 -16.06 8.69 -4.41
N ALA A 137 -14.88 8.10 -4.55
CA ALA A 137 -14.32 7.76 -5.85
C ALA A 137 -15.23 6.78 -6.61
N TRP A 138 -15.69 5.73 -5.95
CA TRP A 138 -16.66 4.78 -6.50
C TRP A 138 -17.95 5.49 -6.94
N TRP A 139 -18.52 6.32 -6.07
CA TRP A 139 -19.76 7.05 -6.37
C TRP A 139 -19.59 7.99 -7.57
N LEU A 140 -18.51 8.78 -7.63
CA LEU A 140 -18.27 9.71 -8.74
C LEU A 140 -18.13 9.00 -10.07
N VAL A 141 -17.40 7.89 -10.10
CA VAL A 141 -17.17 7.13 -11.34
C VAL A 141 -18.46 6.44 -11.80
N THR A 142 -19.24 5.89 -10.88
CA THR A 142 -20.46 5.14 -11.23
C THR A 142 -21.67 6.03 -11.47
N ALA A 143 -21.73 7.22 -10.85
CA ALA A 143 -22.82 8.18 -11.03
C ALA A 143 -22.72 8.95 -12.35
N TRP A 144 -21.53 8.99 -12.97
CA TRP A 144 -21.32 9.60 -14.29
C TRP A 144 -20.81 8.58 -15.30
N PRO A 145 -21.64 7.59 -15.69
CA PRO A 145 -21.30 6.71 -16.80
C PRO A 145 -21.25 7.56 -18.08
N VAL A 146 -20.04 7.78 -18.57
CA VAL A 146 -19.78 8.27 -19.94
C VAL A 146 -20.18 7.21 -20.95
#